data_AF-A0A832UBS9-F1
#
_entry.id   AF-A0A832UBS9-F1
#
_cell.length_a   1.000
_cell.length_b   1.000
_cell.length_c   1.000
_cell.angle_alpha   90.00
_cell.angle_beta   90.00
_cell.angle_gamma   90.00
#
_symmetry.space_group_name_H-M   'P 1'
#
loop_
_entity.id
_entity.type
_entity.pdbx_description
1 polymer ?
#
loop_
_entity_poly.entity_id
_entity_poly.type
_entity_poly.pdbx_seq_one_letter_code
_entity_poly.pdbx_strand_id
1 'polypeptide(L)'
;MEFYGRSEQKCQKYATFFFIGIFTFYLSGYILRGIHPPKSIYLMFLVYWTLFAIGILVLRDYSPGFILKGFAISLGALFLISAGFFALGAYNHMNSDEYWIETEKLEISPDEFAVATESEIEEYPALRKALMNAGEGFTVDSAEWIRVEKFLHLKVSNVIKVNNDYYQVRLSMSVA
;
A
#
# COMPACT_ATOMS: atom_id res chain seq x y z
N MET A 1 -1.23 -48.01 -21.19
CA MET A 1 -0.78 -46.76 -21.83
C MET A 1 -1.91 -45.73 -22.01
N GLU A 2 -3.16 -46.14 -22.31
CA GLU A 2 -4.31 -45.21 -22.44
C GLU A 2 -4.74 -44.48 -21.15
N PHE A 3 -4.58 -45.10 -19.98
CA PHE A 3 -4.96 -44.47 -18.70
C PHE A 3 -4.13 -43.22 -18.37
N TYR A 4 -2.85 -43.22 -18.74
CA TYR A 4 -1.92 -42.11 -18.47
C TYR A 4 -2.24 -40.88 -19.32
N GLY A 5 -2.51 -41.07 -20.62
CA GLY A 5 -2.87 -39.97 -21.53
C GLY A 5 -4.21 -39.31 -21.17
N ARG A 6 -5.18 -40.08 -20.65
CA ARG A 6 -6.48 -39.54 -20.24
C ARG A 6 -6.42 -38.71 -18.95
N SER A 7 -5.51 -39.04 -18.02
CA SER A 7 -5.29 -38.21 -16.82
C SER A 7 -4.55 -36.90 -17.14
N GLU A 8 -3.58 -36.95 -18.05
CA GLU A 8 -2.79 -35.78 -18.45
C GLU A 8 -3.66 -34.73 -19.17
N GLN A 9 -4.52 -35.19 -20.09
CA GLN A 9 -5.47 -34.33 -20.80
C GLN A 9 -6.49 -33.66 -19.85
N LYS A 10 -6.91 -34.35 -18.78
CA LYS A 10 -7.76 -33.76 -17.74
C LYS A 10 -7.02 -32.68 -16.95
N CYS A 11 -5.76 -32.93 -16.59
CA CYS A 11 -4.94 -31.99 -15.84
C CYS A 11 -4.73 -30.68 -16.63
N GLN A 12 -4.43 -30.78 -17.94
CA GLN A 12 -4.28 -29.63 -18.84
C GLN A 12 -5.56 -28.77 -18.94
N LYS A 13 -6.74 -29.42 -18.99
CA LYS A 13 -8.02 -28.71 -19.00
C LYS A 13 -8.21 -27.87 -17.74
N TYR A 14 -7.95 -28.43 -16.55
CA TYR A 14 -8.11 -27.70 -15.29
C TYR A 14 -7.04 -26.63 -15.07
N ALA A 15 -5.80 -26.85 -15.55
CA ALA A 15 -4.76 -25.84 -15.56
C ALA A 15 -5.19 -24.59 -16.36
N THR A 16 -5.91 -24.79 -17.48
CA THR A 16 -6.47 -23.68 -18.26
C THR A 16 -7.42 -22.82 -17.42
N PHE A 17 -8.34 -23.43 -16.67
CA PHE A 17 -9.25 -22.68 -15.80
C PHE A 17 -8.54 -22.01 -14.62
N PHE A 18 -7.51 -22.66 -14.06
CA PHE A 18 -6.64 -22.03 -13.07
C PHE A 18 -6.04 -20.73 -13.61
N PHE A 19 -5.44 -20.77 -14.81
CA PHE A 19 -4.88 -19.58 -15.46
C PHE A 19 -5.93 -18.53 -15.84
N ILE A 20 -7.13 -18.94 -16.28
CA ILE A 20 -8.25 -18.00 -16.49
C ILE A 20 -8.52 -17.26 -15.17
N GLY A 21 -8.70 -17.97 -14.06
CA GLY A 21 -8.95 -17.35 -12.75
C GLY A 21 -7.88 -16.35 -12.32
N ILE A 22 -6.60 -16.67 -12.56
CA ILE A 22 -5.48 -15.79 -12.20
C ILE A 22 -5.38 -14.60 -13.17
N PHE A 23 -5.21 -14.87 -14.46
CA PHE A 23 -4.84 -13.82 -15.39
C PHE A 23 -5.99 -12.86 -15.67
N THR A 24 -7.21 -13.35 -15.83
CA THR A 24 -8.27 -12.49 -16.39
C THR A 24 -8.75 -11.45 -15.39
N PHE A 25 -8.84 -11.81 -14.12
CA PHE A 25 -9.33 -10.90 -13.08
C PHE A 25 -8.28 -9.81 -12.75
N TYR A 26 -7.02 -10.17 -12.49
CA TYR A 26 -6.00 -9.17 -12.15
C TYR A 26 -5.53 -8.34 -13.35
N LEU A 27 -5.44 -8.94 -14.54
CA LEU A 27 -5.08 -8.21 -15.77
C LEU A 27 -6.17 -7.21 -16.15
N SER A 28 -7.45 -7.59 -16.04
CA SER A 28 -8.54 -6.63 -16.26
C SER A 28 -8.51 -5.52 -15.21
N GLY A 29 -8.22 -5.81 -13.94
CA GLY A 29 -8.01 -4.78 -12.91
C GLY A 29 -6.90 -3.79 -13.26
N TYR A 30 -5.78 -4.28 -13.80
CA TYR A 30 -4.68 -3.42 -14.27
C TYR A 30 -5.11 -2.48 -15.41
N ILE A 31 -5.84 -3.01 -16.41
CA ILE A 31 -6.32 -2.22 -17.56
C ILE A 31 -7.38 -1.19 -17.12
N LEU A 32 -8.21 -1.55 -16.13
CA LEU A 32 -9.32 -0.72 -15.64
C LEU A 32 -8.93 0.26 -14.53
N ARG A 33 -7.64 0.52 -14.29
CA ARG A 33 -7.14 1.43 -13.23
C ARG A 33 -7.73 2.85 -13.27
N GLY A 34 -8.22 3.31 -14.43
CA GLY A 34 -8.90 4.59 -14.58
C GLY A 34 -10.38 4.60 -14.17
N ILE A 35 -10.94 3.46 -13.75
CA ILE A 35 -12.35 3.33 -13.34
C ILE A 35 -12.40 3.12 -11.83
N HIS A 36 -13.05 4.05 -11.12
CA HIS A 36 -13.19 3.95 -9.68
C HIS A 36 -14.10 2.79 -9.25
N PRO A 37 -13.79 2.13 -8.11
CA PRO A 37 -14.70 1.20 -7.47
C PRO A 37 -16.06 1.85 -7.15
N PRO A 38 -17.17 1.09 -7.14
CA PRO A 38 -17.25 -0.36 -7.36
C PRO A 38 -17.34 -0.76 -8.84
N LYS A 39 -17.44 0.18 -9.78
CA LYS A 39 -17.67 -0.09 -11.20
C LYS A 39 -16.58 -0.98 -11.82
N SER A 40 -15.31 -0.74 -11.47
CA SER A 40 -14.18 -1.55 -11.93
C SER A 40 -14.31 -3.02 -11.51
N ILE A 41 -14.76 -3.28 -10.28
CA ILE A 41 -14.92 -4.65 -9.76
C ILE A 41 -15.97 -5.43 -10.57
N TYR A 42 -17.12 -4.82 -10.87
CA TYR A 42 -18.15 -5.47 -11.69
C TYR A 42 -17.65 -5.79 -13.10
N LEU A 43 -16.88 -4.88 -13.70
CA LEU A 43 -16.29 -5.10 -15.03
C LEU A 43 -15.24 -6.22 -15.02
N MET A 44 -14.42 -6.31 -13.97
CA MET A 44 -13.45 -7.40 -13.80
C MET A 44 -14.14 -8.75 -13.70
N PHE A 45 -15.24 -8.85 -12.92
CA PHE A 45 -16.04 -10.06 -12.86
C PHE A 45 -16.69 -10.40 -14.21
N LEU A 46 -17.20 -9.41 -14.93
CA LEU A 46 -17.79 -9.62 -16.27
C LEU A 46 -16.76 -10.20 -17.25
N VAL A 47 -15.53 -9.67 -17.26
CA VAL A 47 -14.42 -10.20 -18.07
C VAL A 47 -14.09 -11.64 -17.68
N TYR A 48 -13.98 -11.91 -16.37
CA TYR A 48 -13.75 -13.26 -15.86
C TYR A 48 -14.84 -14.24 -16.30
N TRP A 49 -16.12 -13.90 -16.12
CA TRP A 49 -17.25 -14.76 -16.51
C TRP A 49 -17.29 -15.03 -18.02
N THR A 50 -16.98 -14.01 -18.82
CA THR A 50 -16.95 -14.13 -20.28
C THR A 50 -15.86 -15.11 -20.71
N LEU A 51 -14.65 -14.99 -20.16
CA LEU A 51 -13.52 -15.87 -20.51
C LEU A 51 -13.68 -17.28 -19.94
N PHE A 52 -14.31 -17.42 -18.77
CA PHE A 52 -14.70 -18.71 -18.22
C PHE A 52 -15.67 -19.45 -19.15
N ALA A 53 -16.72 -18.76 -19.63
CA ALA A 53 -17.68 -19.32 -20.58
C ALA A 53 -17.02 -19.69 -21.92
N ILE A 54 -16.16 -18.82 -22.46
CA ILE A 54 -15.38 -19.11 -23.67
C ILE A 54 -14.49 -20.35 -23.48
N GLY A 55 -13.83 -20.48 -22.32
CA GLY A 55 -13.01 -21.65 -21.98
C GLY A 55 -13.81 -22.96 -22.02
N ILE A 56 -15.05 -22.96 -21.50
CA ILE A 56 -15.96 -24.12 -21.59
C ILE A 56 -16.29 -24.45 -23.05
N LEU A 57 -16.64 -23.43 -23.85
CA LEU A 57 -17.00 -23.61 -25.28
C LEU A 57 -15.84 -24.16 -26.11
N VAL A 58 -14.62 -23.69 -25.87
CA VAL A 58 -13.41 -24.14 -26.58
C VAL A 58 -13.07 -25.59 -26.22
N LEU A 59 -13.18 -25.95 -24.93
CA LEU A 59 -12.88 -27.31 -24.46
C LEU A 59 -14.01 -28.31 -24.75
N ARG A 60 -15.19 -27.83 -25.14
CA ARG A 60 -16.38 -28.60 -25.56
C ARG A 60 -16.78 -29.69 -24.55
N ASP A 61 -16.50 -29.48 -23.28
CA ASP A 61 -16.83 -30.40 -22.18
C ASP A 61 -17.90 -29.76 -21.31
N TYR A 62 -19.16 -30.08 -21.63
CA TYR A 62 -20.33 -29.47 -20.98
C TYR A 62 -20.84 -30.28 -19.79
N SER A 63 -20.02 -31.22 -19.30
CA SER A 63 -20.43 -32.03 -18.15
C SER A 63 -20.53 -31.15 -16.90
N PRO A 64 -21.63 -31.21 -16.13
CA PRO A 64 -21.81 -30.37 -14.95
C PRO A 64 -20.66 -30.53 -13.94
N GLY A 65 -20.14 -31.74 -13.80
CA GLY A 65 -19.00 -32.03 -12.92
C GLY A 65 -17.69 -31.37 -13.38
N PHE A 66 -17.48 -31.23 -14.69
CA PHE A 66 -16.32 -30.52 -15.23
C PHE A 66 -16.45 -29.02 -14.99
N ILE A 67 -17.61 -28.43 -15.31
CA ILE A 67 -17.88 -27.00 -15.15
C ILE A 67 -17.72 -26.60 -13.68
N LEU A 68 -18.30 -27.37 -12.75
CA LEU A 68 -18.22 -27.08 -11.32
C LEU A 68 -16.78 -27.13 -10.79
N LYS A 69 -15.99 -28.13 -11.23
CA LYS A 69 -14.58 -28.25 -10.86
C LYS A 69 -13.73 -27.12 -11.45
N GLY A 70 -13.94 -26.77 -12.71
CA GLY A 70 -13.28 -25.63 -13.35
C GLY A 70 -13.59 -24.32 -12.64
N PHE A 71 -14.86 -24.13 -12.25
CA PHE A 71 -15.30 -22.97 -11.46
C PHE A 71 -14.64 -22.94 -10.08
N ALA A 72 -14.65 -24.05 -9.35
CA ALA A 72 -14.04 -24.12 -8.02
C ALA A 72 -12.53 -23.82 -8.06
N ILE A 73 -11.82 -24.35 -9.07
CA ILE A 73 -10.38 -24.12 -9.24
C ILE A 73 -10.08 -22.66 -9.57
N SER A 74 -10.81 -22.08 -10.52
CA SER A 74 -10.62 -20.70 -10.97
C SER A 74 -10.98 -19.68 -9.88
N LEU A 75 -12.14 -19.86 -9.23
CA LEU A 75 -12.57 -19.00 -8.13
C LEU A 75 -11.67 -19.17 -6.90
N GLY A 76 -11.27 -20.40 -6.58
CA GLY A 76 -10.36 -20.69 -5.47
C GLY A 76 -9.00 -20.01 -5.65
N ALA A 77 -8.42 -20.06 -6.85
CA ALA A 77 -7.18 -19.36 -7.17
C ALA A 77 -7.32 -17.84 -7.02
N LEU A 78 -8.41 -17.26 -7.53
CA LEU A 78 -8.72 -15.83 -7.40
C LEU A 78 -8.84 -15.43 -5.92
N PHE A 79 -9.55 -16.21 -5.10
CA PHE A 79 -9.73 -15.89 -3.69
C PHE A 79 -8.42 -15.96 -2.91
N LEU A 80 -7.61 -17.00 -3.14
CA LEU A 80 -6.31 -17.16 -2.48
C LEU A 80 -5.34 -16.02 -2.81
N ILE A 81 -5.25 -15.62 -4.07
CA ILE A 81 -4.39 -14.51 -4.46
C ILE A 81 -4.91 -13.19 -3.89
N SER A 82 -6.23 -12.98 -3.87
CA SER A 82 -6.84 -11.78 -3.29
C SER A 82 -6.57 -11.69 -1.79
N ALA A 83 -6.71 -12.81 -1.07
CA ALA A 83 -6.36 -12.91 0.33
C ALA A 83 -4.87 -12.61 0.57
N GLY A 84 -3.99 -13.09 -0.31
CA GLY A 84 -2.55 -12.76 -0.27
C GLY A 84 -2.29 -11.27 -0.43
N PHE A 85 -2.91 -10.61 -1.42
CA PHE A 85 -2.79 -9.16 -1.59
C PHE A 85 -3.37 -8.38 -0.41
N PHE A 86 -4.49 -8.81 0.14
CA PHE A 86 -5.10 -8.18 1.31
C PHE A 86 -4.22 -8.33 2.55
N ALA A 87 -3.70 -9.53 2.81
CA ALA A 87 -2.79 -9.79 3.91
C ALA A 87 -1.48 -9.00 3.75
N LEU A 88 -0.91 -8.93 2.55
CA LEU A 88 0.26 -8.11 2.26
C LEU A 88 -0.02 -6.62 2.43
N GLY A 89 -1.20 -6.15 1.99
CA GLY A 89 -1.63 -4.77 2.18
C GLY A 89 -1.80 -4.43 3.66
N ALA A 90 -2.45 -5.30 4.44
CA ALA A 90 -2.60 -5.15 5.88
C ALA A 90 -1.25 -5.19 6.59
N TYR A 91 -0.36 -6.12 6.23
CA TYR A 91 1.00 -6.19 6.76
C TYR A 91 1.80 -4.94 6.45
N ASN A 92 1.75 -4.44 5.22
CA ASN A 92 2.45 -3.22 4.83
C ASN A 92 1.89 -1.99 5.53
N HIS A 93 0.57 -1.92 5.77
CA HIS A 93 -0.04 -0.83 6.52
C HIS A 93 0.38 -0.90 8.00
N MET A 94 0.27 -2.07 8.62
CA MET A 94 0.70 -2.32 10.01
C MET A 94 2.22 -2.20 10.23
N ASN A 95 3.04 -2.10 9.19
CA ASN A 95 4.49 -1.92 9.30
C ASN A 95 4.97 -0.70 8.52
N SER A 96 4.05 0.15 8.02
CA SER A 96 4.41 1.46 7.50
C SER A 96 4.48 2.39 8.69
N ASP A 97 5.70 2.61 9.17
CA ASP A 97 5.96 3.62 10.18
C ASP A 97 5.60 5.00 9.60
N GLU A 98 4.66 5.69 10.24
CA GLU A 98 4.35 7.08 9.95
C GLU A 98 5.21 7.95 10.85
N TYR A 99 6.08 8.74 10.21
CA TYR A 99 6.97 9.68 10.88
C TYR A 99 6.34 11.06 10.89
N TRP A 100 6.01 11.54 12.07
CA TRP A 100 5.33 12.82 12.27
C TRP A 100 6.31 13.86 12.83
N ILE A 101 6.19 15.07 12.30
CA ILE A 101 6.82 16.27 12.83
C ILE A 101 5.74 17.31 13.15
N GLU A 102 5.86 17.92 14.31
CA GLU A 102 5.03 19.03 14.76
C GLU A 102 5.92 20.06 15.42
N THR A 103 5.59 21.35 15.27
CA THR A 103 6.22 22.41 16.05
C THR A 103 5.17 23.24 16.73
N GLU A 104 5.35 23.50 18.02
CA GLU A 104 4.49 24.36 18.81
C GLU A 104 5.25 25.64 19.16
N LYS A 105 4.67 26.80 18.84
CA LYS A 105 5.25 28.09 19.23
C LYS A 105 5.01 28.31 20.73
N LEU A 106 6.08 28.56 21.48
CA LEU A 106 6.00 28.81 22.91
C LEU A 106 5.77 30.31 23.17
N GLU A 107 4.79 30.62 24.01
CA GLU A 107 4.46 32.01 24.39
C GLU A 107 5.45 32.60 25.42
N ILE A 108 6.17 31.74 26.14
CA ILE A 108 7.09 32.10 27.22
C ILE A 108 8.50 31.66 26.84
N SER A 109 9.51 32.44 27.25
CA SER A 109 10.91 32.04 27.10
C SER A 109 11.20 30.81 27.97
N PRO A 110 11.57 29.66 27.38
CA PRO A 110 11.97 28.48 28.11
C PRO A 110 13.36 28.67 28.75
N ASP A 111 13.62 27.92 29.82
CA ASP A 111 14.91 27.94 30.52
C ASP A 111 16.03 27.27 29.70
N GLU A 112 15.67 26.23 28.93
CA GLU A 112 16.58 25.49 28.06
C GLU A 112 16.11 25.56 26.60
N PHE A 113 16.97 26.08 25.72
CA PHE A 113 16.72 26.13 24.29
C PHE A 113 18.04 26.11 23.52
N ALA A 114 17.99 25.60 22.30
CA ALA A 114 19.09 25.71 21.36
C ALA A 114 18.83 26.81 20.34
N VAL A 115 19.85 27.59 19.99
CA VAL A 115 19.72 28.59 18.93
C VAL A 115 19.88 27.90 17.57
N ALA A 116 18.92 28.11 16.68
CA ALA A 116 18.94 27.64 15.30
C ALA A 116 18.86 28.84 14.35
N THR A 117 19.83 28.96 13.45
CA THR A 117 19.84 30.06 12.46
C THR A 117 18.94 29.73 11.27
N GLU A 118 18.45 30.75 10.55
CA GLU A 118 17.65 30.52 9.34
C GLU A 118 18.40 29.65 8.31
N SER A 119 19.71 29.86 8.15
CA SER A 119 20.54 29.06 7.27
C SER A 119 20.60 27.58 7.67
N GLU A 120 20.62 27.27 8.97
CA GLU A 120 20.55 25.89 9.46
C GLU A 120 19.16 25.30 9.15
N ILE A 121 18.08 26.06 9.35
CA ILE A 121 16.71 25.61 9.08
C ILE A 121 16.48 25.32 7.59
N GLU A 122 17.09 26.10 6.69
CA GLU A 122 16.98 25.87 5.25
C GLU A 122 17.50 24.50 4.79
N GLU A 123 18.43 23.89 5.53
CA GLU A 123 18.92 22.54 5.24
C GLU A 123 17.89 21.43 5.54
N TYR A 124 16.83 21.75 6.27
CA TYR A 124 15.80 20.82 6.75
C TYR A 124 14.39 21.26 6.29
N PRO A 125 13.97 20.90 5.06
CA PRO A 125 12.67 21.30 4.50
C PRO A 125 11.48 20.93 5.39
N ALA A 126 11.48 19.74 5.98
CA ALA A 126 10.48 19.30 6.95
C ALA A 126 10.39 20.22 8.17
N LEU A 127 11.51 20.53 8.82
CA LEU A 127 11.54 21.41 9.98
C LEU A 127 11.09 22.84 9.62
N ARG A 128 11.56 23.36 8.48
CA ARG A 128 11.12 24.66 7.95
C ARG A 128 9.61 24.70 7.74
N LYS A 129 9.04 23.67 7.12
CA LYS A 129 7.60 23.58 6.89
C LYS A 129 6.82 23.51 8.20
N ALA A 130 7.31 22.78 9.20
CA ALA A 130 6.68 22.70 10.51
C ALA A 130 6.67 24.07 11.20
N LEU A 131 7.81 24.76 11.23
CA LEU A 131 7.91 26.11 11.83
C LEU A 131 6.95 27.13 11.17
N MET A 132 6.74 27.03 9.85
CA MET A 132 5.79 27.88 9.12
C MET A 132 4.32 27.57 9.44
N ASN A 133 4.00 26.33 9.80
CA ASN A 133 2.65 25.87 10.13
C ASN A 133 2.60 25.42 11.61
N ALA A 134 3.15 26.24 12.50
CA ALA A 134 3.23 25.90 13.91
C ALA A 134 1.83 25.61 14.49
N GLY A 135 1.70 24.51 15.22
CA GLY A 135 0.45 23.95 15.71
C GLY A 135 -0.18 22.88 14.82
N GLU A 136 0.39 22.60 13.64
CA GLU A 136 -0.04 21.52 12.76
C GLU A 136 1.04 20.43 12.61
N GLY A 137 0.69 19.20 12.98
CA GLY A 137 1.52 18.02 12.71
C GLY A 137 1.30 17.49 11.30
N PHE A 138 2.35 16.99 10.65
CA PHE A 138 2.24 16.30 9.36
C PHE A 138 3.23 15.15 9.24
N THR A 139 2.92 14.20 8.35
CA THR A 139 3.80 13.08 8.02
C THR A 139 4.93 13.53 7.10
N VAL A 140 6.12 12.97 7.34
CA VAL A 140 7.34 13.22 6.58
C VAL A 140 8.00 11.91 6.20
N ASP A 141 8.88 11.97 5.20
CA ASP A 141 9.72 10.84 4.85
C ASP A 141 10.67 10.48 6.01
N SER A 142 10.94 9.19 6.18
CA SER A 142 11.79 8.69 7.26
C SER A 142 13.20 9.27 7.23
N ALA A 143 13.76 9.49 6.03
CA ALA A 143 15.09 10.08 5.91
C ALA A 143 15.11 11.55 6.34
N GLU A 144 14.06 12.31 6.04
CA GLU A 144 13.92 13.69 6.53
C GLU A 144 13.71 13.72 8.05
N TRP A 145 12.87 12.83 8.58
CA TRP A 145 12.62 12.72 10.02
C TRP A 145 13.90 12.44 10.80
N ILE A 146 14.69 11.45 10.38
CA ILE A 146 15.98 11.09 11.00
C ILE A 146 16.97 12.26 10.93
N ARG A 147 16.97 13.02 9.83
CA ARG A 147 17.83 14.21 9.71
C ARG A 147 17.46 15.29 10.72
N VAL A 148 16.17 15.54 10.94
CA VAL A 148 15.69 16.49 11.95
C VAL A 148 15.96 15.98 13.36
N GLU A 149 15.72 14.71 13.64
CA GLU A 149 16.05 14.07 14.93
C GLU A 149 17.54 14.26 15.27
N LYS A 150 18.42 13.94 14.31
CA LYS A 150 19.87 14.11 14.48
C LYS A 150 20.26 15.57 14.71
N PHE A 151 19.61 16.50 14.02
CA PHE A 151 19.82 17.93 14.22
C PHE A 151 19.47 18.36 15.66
N LEU A 152 18.29 17.99 16.15
CA LEU A 152 17.85 18.30 17.52
C LEU A 152 18.75 17.64 18.56
N HIS A 153 19.17 16.39 18.32
CA HIS A 153 20.10 15.67 19.18
C HIS A 153 21.47 16.37 19.24
N LEU A 154 22.00 16.85 18.11
CA LEU A 154 23.25 17.62 18.07
C LEU A 154 23.13 18.97 18.80
N LYS A 155 21.94 19.57 18.78
CA LYS A 155 21.60 20.80 19.51
C LYS A 155 21.32 20.55 21.00
N VAL A 156 21.20 19.28 21.42
CA VAL A 156 20.93 18.85 22.80
C VAL A 156 19.60 19.40 23.35
N SER A 157 18.70 19.83 22.47
CA SER A 157 17.38 20.34 22.86
C SER A 157 16.38 20.18 21.74
N ASN A 158 15.16 19.77 22.13
CA ASN A 158 13.99 19.75 21.24
C ASN A 158 13.30 21.11 21.18
N VAL A 159 13.76 22.09 21.96
CA VAL A 159 13.26 23.46 21.94
C VAL A 159 14.29 24.32 21.23
N ILE A 160 13.88 24.93 20.12
CA ILE A 160 14.75 25.76 19.30
C ILE A 160 14.28 27.21 19.31
N LYS A 161 15.23 28.13 19.38
CA LYS A 161 15.02 29.55 19.14
C LYS A 161 15.37 29.85 17.68
N VAL A 162 14.38 30.34 16.93
CA VAL A 162 14.56 30.80 15.56
C VAL A 162 14.15 32.27 15.53
N ASN A 163 15.09 33.14 15.14
CA ASN A 163 14.92 34.59 15.25
C ASN A 163 14.58 35.02 16.70
N ASN A 164 13.40 35.61 16.91
CA ASN A 164 12.93 36.06 18.22
C ASN A 164 11.92 35.10 18.88
N ASP A 165 11.56 34.02 18.21
CA ASP A 165 10.51 33.11 18.66
C ASP A 165 11.10 31.77 19.12
N TYR A 166 10.39 31.13 20.06
CA TYR A 166 10.74 29.82 20.62
C TYR A 166 9.76 28.77 20.13
N TYR A 167 10.28 27.62 19.71
CA TYR A 167 9.48 26.53 19.18
C TYR A 167 9.86 25.22 19.84
N GLN A 168 8.88 24.48 20.35
CA GLN A 168 9.07 23.09 20.74
C GLN A 168 8.84 22.20 19.52
N VAL A 169 9.86 21.47 19.11
CA VAL A 169 9.78 20.47 18.04
C VAL A 169 9.41 19.13 18.66
N ARG A 170 8.34 18.52 18.16
CA ARG A 170 7.91 17.17 18.54
C ARG A 170 8.07 16.26 17.34
N LEU A 171 8.76 15.16 17.58
CA LEU A 171 8.95 14.08 16.64
C LEU A 171 8.28 12.85 17.22
N SER A 172 7.38 12.23 16.46
CA SER A 172 6.73 10.99 16.85
C SER A 172 6.73 10.00 15.70
N MET A 173 6.73 8.72 16.07
CA MET A 173 6.61 7.60 15.15
C MET A 173 5.38 6.82 15.58
N SER A 174 4.43 6.66 14.67
CA SER A 174 3.28 5.80 14.88
C SER A 174 3.30 4.67 13.87
N VAL A 175 2.96 3.48 14.34
CA VAL A 175 2.63 2.36 13.46
C VAL A 175 1.18 2.58 13.02
N ALA A 176 0.93 2.62 11.71
CA ALA A 176 -0.41 2.82 11.15
C ALA A 176 -1.36 1.64 11.43
#